data_AF-A0A7S1P655-F1
#
_entry.id   AF-A0A7S1P655-F1
#
_cell.length_a   1.000
_cell.length_b   1.000
_cell.length_c   1.000
_cell.angle_alpha   90.00
_cell.angle_beta   90.00
_cell.angle_gamma   90.00
#
_symmetry.space_group_name_H-M   'P 1'
#
loop_
_entity.id
_entity.type
_entity.pdbx_description
1 polymer ?
#
loop_
_entity_poly.entity_id
_entity_poly.type
_entity_poly.pdbx_seq_one_letter_code
_entity_poly.pdbx_strand_id
1 'polypeptide(L)'
;MSAAEHQDYIQSKINPLLEALVTQLLLDKPDDPAPYMVSWLCKEAKLPAPGGMAGATMGPPQHRSSVNEGVLQEEIGRLKEYIRDLEAKCGIKAPPEEDEHHEEDDEDDEDEEDEDTVEEMPAMPPKAYASRGPRQSVSAE
;
A
#
# COMPACT_ATOMS: atom_id res chain seq x y z
N MET A 1 21.07 -22.49 8.63
CA MET A 1 20.02 -22.72 7.63
C MET A 1 20.64 -22.59 6.25
N SER A 2 20.74 -23.69 5.51
CA SER A 2 21.17 -23.70 4.11
C SER A 2 20.11 -23.03 3.23
N ALA A 3 20.51 -22.49 2.08
CA ALA A 3 19.57 -21.92 1.10
C ALA A 3 18.46 -22.91 0.69
N ALA A 4 18.80 -24.21 0.62
CA ALA A 4 17.84 -25.28 0.34
C ALA A 4 16.76 -25.42 1.43
N GLU A 5 17.15 -25.41 2.70
CA GLU A 5 16.21 -25.50 3.84
C GLU A 5 15.26 -24.30 3.90
N HIS A 6 15.75 -23.12 3.49
CA HIS A 6 14.92 -21.92 3.39
C HIS A 6 13.91 -22.03 2.25
N GLN A 7 14.31 -22.56 1.11
CA GLN A 7 13.43 -22.80 -0.03
C GLN A 7 12.33 -23.81 0.31
N ASP A 8 12.69 -24.91 0.98
CA ASP A 8 11.74 -25.93 1.45
C ASP A 8 10.74 -25.32 2.44
N TYR A 9 11.19 -24.43 3.33
CA TYR A 9 10.29 -23.72 4.25
C TYR A 9 9.30 -22.81 3.50
N ILE A 10 9.78 -22.05 2.52
CA ILE A 10 8.92 -21.19 1.70
C ILE A 10 7.85 -22.03 1.00
N GLN A 11 8.24 -23.10 0.31
CA GLN A 11 7.32 -23.93 -0.45
C GLN A 11 6.34 -24.70 0.44
N SER A 12 6.80 -25.24 1.58
CA SER A 12 5.98 -26.11 2.42
C SER A 12 5.14 -25.37 3.47
N LYS A 13 5.52 -24.15 3.85
CA LYS A 13 4.86 -23.39 4.93
C LYS A 13 4.31 -22.05 4.47
N ILE A 14 5.09 -21.25 3.72
CA ILE A 14 4.69 -19.89 3.34
C ILE A 14 3.68 -19.93 2.19
N ASN A 15 4.00 -20.63 1.09
CA ASN A 15 3.14 -20.65 -0.10
C ASN A 15 1.70 -21.11 0.18
N PRO A 16 1.46 -22.20 0.94
CA PRO A 16 0.09 -22.63 1.25
C PRO A 16 -0.71 -21.57 2.02
N LEU A 17 -0.07 -20.79 2.90
CA LEU A 17 -0.73 -19.71 3.64
C LEU A 17 -1.08 -18.54 2.71
N LEU A 18 -0.15 -18.17 1.82
CA LEU A 18 -0.37 -17.09 0.86
C LEU A 18 -1.45 -17.45 -0.16
N GLU A 19 -1.47 -18.68 -0.67
CA GLU A 19 -2.51 -19.17 -1.59
C GLU A 19 -3.90 -19.13 -0.93
N ALA A 20 -4.00 -19.58 0.33
CA ALA A 20 -5.26 -19.52 1.08
C ALA A 20 -5.72 -18.07 1.31
N LEU A 21 -4.80 -17.17 1.69
CA LEU A 21 -5.10 -15.76 1.88
C LEU A 21 -5.60 -15.09 0.58
N VAL A 22 -4.87 -15.28 -0.51
CA VAL A 22 -5.21 -14.68 -1.81
C VAL A 22 -6.54 -15.22 -2.32
N THR A 23 -6.79 -16.53 -2.15
CA THR A 23 -8.09 -17.12 -2.52
C THR A 23 -9.23 -16.43 -1.77
N GLN A 24 -9.08 -16.21 -0.46
CA GLN A 24 -10.11 -15.53 0.34
C GLN A 24 -10.26 -14.05 -0.05
N LEU A 25 -9.15 -13.36 -0.32
CA LEU A 25 -9.17 -11.96 -0.78
C LEU A 25 -9.91 -11.80 -2.11
N LEU A 26 -9.73 -12.73 -3.04
CA LEU A 26 -10.41 -12.70 -4.35
C LEU A 26 -11.90 -13.05 -4.26
N LEU A 27 -12.30 -13.84 -3.27
CA LEU A 27 -13.71 -14.17 -3.02
C LEU A 27 -14.46 -13.01 -2.37
N ASP A 28 -13.90 -12.46 -1.30
CA ASP A 28 -14.56 -11.41 -0.51
C ASP A 28 -14.43 -10.03 -1.17
N LYS A 29 -13.39 -9.84 -2.00
CA LYS A 29 -13.07 -8.61 -2.73
C LYS A 29 -13.32 -7.36 -1.89
N PRO A 30 -12.66 -7.23 -0.72
CA PRO A 30 -12.85 -6.10 0.17
C PRO A 30 -12.38 -4.78 -0.48
N ASP A 31 -12.98 -3.67 -0.06
CA ASP A 31 -12.61 -2.33 -0.54
C ASP A 31 -11.15 -1.97 -0.20
N ASP A 32 -10.68 -2.40 0.97
CA ASP A 32 -9.28 -2.22 1.40
C ASP A 32 -8.62 -3.60 1.69
N PRO A 33 -7.71 -4.08 0.82
CA PRO A 33 -7.12 -5.40 0.96
C PRO A 33 -6.13 -5.50 2.13
N ALA A 34 -5.41 -4.43 2.47
CA ALA A 34 -4.37 -4.46 3.49
C ALA A 34 -4.88 -4.80 4.91
N PRO A 35 -5.90 -4.12 5.48
CA PRO A 35 -6.43 -4.47 6.79
C PRO A 35 -7.15 -5.81 6.78
N TYR A 36 -7.77 -6.20 5.66
CA TYR A 36 -8.36 -7.52 5.51
C TYR A 36 -7.29 -8.61 5.66
N MET A 37 -6.18 -8.50 4.92
CA MET A 37 -5.07 -9.46 4.98
C MET A 37 -4.49 -9.59 6.38
N VAL A 38 -4.26 -8.48 7.07
CA VAL A 38 -3.76 -8.51 8.46
C VAL A 38 -4.75 -9.21 9.39
N SER A 39 -6.04 -8.89 9.29
CA SER A 39 -7.07 -9.53 10.12
C SER A 39 -7.19 -11.03 9.85
N TRP A 40 -7.05 -11.45 8.60
CA TRP A 40 -7.10 -12.85 8.18
C TRP A 40 -5.89 -13.62 8.73
N LEU A 41 -4.68 -13.07 8.57
CA LEU A 41 -3.46 -13.68 9.09
C LEU A 41 -3.48 -13.80 10.61
N CYS A 42 -4.03 -12.83 11.34
CA CYS A 42 -4.17 -12.93 12.79
C CYS A 42 -5.16 -14.01 13.23
N LYS A 43 -6.28 -14.17 12.51
CA LYS A 43 -7.24 -15.26 12.74
C LYS A 43 -6.59 -16.62 12.51
N GLU A 44 -5.86 -16.78 11.42
CA GLU A 44 -5.16 -18.03 11.06
C GLU A 44 -4.07 -18.36 12.11
N ALA A 45 -3.31 -17.35 12.55
CA ALA A 45 -2.28 -17.49 13.57
C ALA A 45 -2.83 -17.64 15.01
N LYS A 46 -4.16 -17.57 15.21
CA LYS A 46 -4.82 -17.56 16.53
C LYS A 46 -4.28 -16.48 17.46
N LEU A 47 -3.85 -15.36 16.87
CA LEU A 47 -3.38 -14.20 17.60
C LEU A 47 -4.55 -13.24 17.82
N PRO A 48 -4.59 -12.51 18.96
CA PRO A 48 -5.50 -11.41 19.09
C PRO A 48 -5.23 -10.42 17.96
N ALA A 49 -6.27 -10.04 17.22
CA ALA A 49 -6.14 -9.06 16.14
C ALA A 49 -5.46 -7.80 16.69
N PRO A 50 -4.45 -7.23 15.99
CA PRO A 50 -3.78 -6.02 16.43
C PRO A 50 -4.83 -4.91 16.51
N GLY A 51 -5.19 -4.55 17.74
CA GLY A 51 -6.27 -3.60 18.04
C GLY A 51 -7.66 -4.22 18.18
N GLY A 52 -7.87 -5.16 19.12
CA GLY A 52 -9.13 -5.30 19.87
C GLY A 52 -10.46 -5.45 19.12
N MET A 53 -10.47 -5.76 17.82
CA MET A 53 -11.68 -5.86 17.00
C MET A 53 -12.17 -7.31 16.92
N ALA A 54 -12.45 -7.92 18.07
CA ALA A 54 -13.27 -9.12 18.13
C ALA A 54 -14.74 -8.70 18.19
N GLY A 55 -15.37 -8.53 17.03
CA GLY A 55 -16.82 -8.39 16.90
C GLY A 55 -17.33 -6.96 16.71
N ALA A 56 -17.23 -6.43 15.50
CA ALA A 56 -18.13 -5.38 15.02
C ALA A 56 -18.36 -5.62 13.52
N THR A 57 -19.43 -6.34 13.19
CA THR A 57 -20.57 -5.83 12.41
C THR A 57 -20.20 -5.20 11.07
N MET A 58 -20.71 -5.83 10.01
CA MET A 58 -20.85 -5.31 8.65
C MET A 58 -21.49 -3.91 8.65
N GLY A 59 -20.67 -2.86 8.61
CA GLY A 59 -21.10 -1.47 8.48
C GLY A 59 -20.05 -0.66 7.71
N PRO A 60 -20.45 0.41 6.99
CA PRO A 60 -19.55 1.15 6.12
C PRO A 60 -18.44 1.83 6.93
N PRO A 61 -17.26 2.07 6.32
CA PRO A 61 -16.07 2.51 7.04
C PRO A 61 -16.22 3.98 7.41
N GLN A 62 -16.75 4.25 8.60
CA GLN A 62 -16.55 5.53 9.27
C GLN A 62 -15.86 5.26 10.60
N HIS A 63 -14.81 6.04 10.87
CA HIS A 63 -14.09 6.10 12.14
C HIS A 63 -13.06 5.00 12.45
N ARG A 64 -12.03 4.87 11.61
CA ARG A 64 -10.67 4.60 12.16
C ARG A 64 -9.95 5.87 12.62
N SER A 65 -10.50 7.06 12.35
CA SER A 65 -9.93 8.33 12.80
C SER A 65 -10.22 8.66 14.27
N SER A 66 -11.31 8.19 14.87
CA SER A 66 -11.81 8.75 16.15
C SER A 66 -10.98 8.39 17.40
N VAL A 67 -10.33 7.22 17.45
CA VAL A 67 -9.51 6.82 18.60
C VAL A 67 -8.21 7.64 18.67
N ASN A 68 -7.65 7.97 17.51
CA ASN A 68 -6.47 8.83 17.42
C ASN A 68 -6.85 10.31 17.49
N GLU A 69 -8.06 10.70 17.06
CA GLU A 69 -8.54 12.08 17.11
C GLU A 69 -8.58 12.63 18.53
N GLY A 70 -9.01 11.84 19.52
CA GLY A 70 -9.05 12.30 20.92
C GLY A 70 -7.65 12.61 21.46
N VAL A 71 -6.69 11.71 21.22
CA VAL A 71 -5.28 11.88 21.65
C VAL A 71 -4.61 13.02 20.88
N LEU A 72 -4.87 13.14 19.58
CA LEU A 72 -4.35 14.22 18.74
C LEU A 72 -4.96 15.58 19.12
N GLN A 73 -6.25 15.64 19.44
CA GLN A 73 -6.91 16.88 19.87
C GLN A 73 -6.42 17.33 21.24
N GLU A 74 -6.14 16.42 22.16
CA GLU A 74 -5.53 16.73 23.46
C GLU A 74 -4.11 17.30 23.28
N GLU A 75 -3.29 16.67 22.44
CA GLU A 75 -1.94 17.16 22.15
C GLU A 75 -1.98 18.50 21.38
N ILE A 76 -2.92 18.70 20.45
CA ILE A 76 -3.15 19.99 19.78
C ILE A 76 -3.55 21.07 20.80
N GLY A 77 -4.41 20.75 21.77
CA GLY A 77 -4.80 21.68 22.84
C GLY A 77 -3.59 22.11 23.68
N ARG A 78 -2.79 21.14 24.09
CA ARG A 78 -1.57 21.35 24.87
C ARG A 78 -0.52 22.17 24.10
N LEU A 79 -0.30 21.85 22.82
CA LEU A 79 0.62 22.58 21.95
C LEU A 79 0.16 24.02 21.72
N LYS A 80 -1.15 24.25 21.54
CA LYS A 80 -1.72 25.60 21.40
C LYS A 80 -1.57 26.45 22.66
N GLU A 81 -1.73 25.85 23.84
CA GLU A 81 -1.48 26.54 25.11
C GLU A 81 0.00 26.88 25.29
N TYR A 82 0.89 25.94 24.95
CA TYR A 82 2.33 26.17 24.97
C TYR A 82 2.78 27.27 23.99
N ILE A 83 2.20 27.32 22.79
CA ILE A 83 2.42 28.40 21.83
C ILE A 83 1.93 29.73 22.39
N ARG A 84 0.73 29.80 22.97
CA ARG A 84 0.20 31.03 23.59
C ARG A 84 1.12 31.55 24.71
N ASP A 85 1.62 30.65 25.55
CA ASP A 85 2.54 31.01 26.62
C ASP A 85 3.89 31.51 26.08
N LEU A 86 4.40 30.88 25.01
CA LEU A 86 5.60 31.33 24.31
C LEU A 86 5.40 32.67 23.59
N GLU A 87 4.25 32.89 22.95
CA GLU A 87 3.89 34.16 22.31
C GLU A 87 3.79 35.29 23.33
N ALA A 88 3.18 35.03 24.49
CA ALA A 88 3.11 35.98 25.59
C ALA A 88 4.49 36.30 26.19
N LYS A 89 5.41 35.33 26.17
CA LYS A 89 6.75 35.44 26.77
C LYS A 89 7.81 35.98 25.81
N CYS A 90 7.65 35.77 24.50
CA CYS A 90 8.62 36.15 23.48
C CYS A 90 8.15 37.28 22.55
N GLY A 91 6.86 37.65 22.53
CA GLY A 91 6.35 38.75 21.71
C GLY A 91 6.45 38.54 20.20
N ILE A 92 6.65 37.30 19.75
CA ILE A 92 6.72 36.94 18.33
C ILE A 92 5.30 36.64 17.85
N LYS A 93 4.65 37.61 17.20
CA LYS A 93 3.40 37.39 16.44
C LYS A 93 3.74 36.64 15.15
N ALA A 94 3.14 35.46 14.93
CA ALA A 94 3.09 34.85 13.61
C ALA A 94 2.18 35.69 12.66
N PRO A 95 2.46 35.74 11.35
CA PRO A 95 1.62 36.47 10.39
C PRO A 95 0.28 35.74 10.17
N PRO A 96 -0.81 36.49 9.86
CA PRO A 96 -2.11 35.90 9.59
C PRO A 96 -2.11 35.15 8.25
N GLU A 97 -2.87 34.06 8.21
CA GLU A 97 -3.22 33.32 6.99
C GLU A 97 -4.02 34.23 6.05
N GLU A 98 -3.48 34.47 4.85
CA GLU A 98 -4.19 35.13 3.75
C GLU A 98 -4.67 34.07 2.76
N ASP A 99 -5.99 33.95 2.72
CA ASP A 99 -6.82 33.28 1.75
C ASP A 99 -6.76 34.08 0.43
N GLU A 100 -5.97 33.62 -0.55
CA GLU A 100 -6.02 34.14 -1.92
C GLU A 100 -6.38 33.02 -2.90
N HIS A 101 -7.66 33.05 -3.27
CA HIS A 101 -8.24 32.55 -4.50
C HIS A 101 -7.37 32.99 -5.71
N HIS A 102 -6.78 32.03 -6.43
CA HIS A 102 -6.21 32.27 -7.76
C HIS A 102 -6.81 31.23 -8.72
N GLU A 103 -7.89 31.65 -9.39
CA GLU A 103 -8.31 31.06 -10.67
C GLU A 103 -7.56 31.78 -11.79
N GLU A 104 -7.54 31.13 -12.98
CA GLU A 104 -6.94 31.54 -14.26
C GLU A 104 -5.48 31.09 -14.43
N ASP A 105 -5.02 30.57 -15.57
CA ASP A 105 -5.62 30.13 -16.83
C ASP A 105 -4.46 29.50 -17.64
N ASP A 106 -4.80 28.51 -18.46
CA ASP A 106 -4.22 28.17 -19.76
C ASP A 106 -2.71 27.93 -20.03
N GLU A 107 -2.54 26.96 -20.95
CA GLU A 107 -1.42 26.70 -21.88
C GLU A 107 -0.13 26.09 -21.30
N ASP A 108 0.61 25.21 -21.96
CA ASP A 108 0.50 24.28 -23.09
C ASP A 108 1.89 23.58 -23.12
N ASP A 109 1.98 22.39 -23.70
CA ASP A 109 3.16 21.76 -24.29
C ASP A 109 4.57 21.88 -23.61
N GLU A 110 5.17 20.74 -23.25
CA GLU A 110 6.24 20.13 -24.07
C GLU A 110 6.71 18.79 -23.43
N ASP A 111 6.68 17.76 -24.27
CA ASP A 111 7.31 16.46 -24.06
C ASP A 111 8.82 16.60 -23.81
N GLU A 112 9.33 16.01 -22.73
CA GLU A 112 10.71 15.48 -22.71
C GLU A 112 10.68 14.05 -22.17
N GLU A 113 10.65 13.11 -23.12
CA GLU A 113 11.02 11.72 -22.95
C GLU A 113 12.51 11.64 -22.50
N ASP A 114 12.76 11.58 -21.19
CA ASP A 114 14.07 11.17 -20.69
C ASP A 114 14.08 9.67 -20.39
N GLU A 115 14.69 8.97 -21.35
CA GLU A 115 15.23 7.62 -21.37
C GLU A 115 15.78 7.15 -20.00
N ASP A 116 14.95 6.52 -19.15
CA ASP A 116 15.50 5.63 -18.13
C ASP A 116 15.92 4.32 -18.80
N THR A 117 17.22 4.26 -18.99
CA THR A 117 17.96 3.23 -19.70
C THR A 117 17.63 1.85 -19.16
N VAL A 118 17.16 0.99 -20.06
CA VAL A 118 17.08 -0.46 -19.86
C VAL A 118 18.43 -1.00 -19.35
N GLU A 119 18.52 -1.22 -18.04
CA GLU A 119 19.68 -1.90 -17.46
C GLU A 119 19.78 -3.28 -18.11
N GLU A 120 20.91 -3.46 -18.81
CA GLU A 120 21.21 -4.49 -19.79
C GLU A 120 20.79 -5.90 -19.33
N MET A 121 19.68 -6.38 -19.88
CA MET A 121 19.27 -7.78 -19.78
C MET A 121 20.43 -8.65 -20.31
N PRO A 122 20.89 -9.68 -19.58
CA PRO A 122 22.03 -10.49 -20.02
C PRO A 122 21.76 -11.07 -21.41
N ALA A 123 22.74 -10.91 -22.31
CA ALA A 123 22.66 -11.40 -23.68
C ALA A 123 22.21 -12.86 -23.72
N MET A 124 21.02 -13.10 -24.29
CA MET A 124 20.54 -14.46 -24.58
C MET A 124 21.59 -15.19 -25.43
N PRO A 125 21.89 -16.47 -25.14
CA PRO A 125 22.81 -17.25 -25.95
C PRO A 125 22.28 -17.35 -27.39
N PRO A 126 23.02 -16.90 -28.41
CA PRO A 126 22.56 -16.98 -29.78
C PRO A 126 22.73 -18.42 -30.25
N LYS A 127 21.64 -19.21 -30.31
CA LYS A 127 21.39 -20.32 -31.28
C LYS A 127 20.17 -21.24 -31.05
N ALA A 128 19.18 -20.91 -30.20
CA ALA A 128 18.04 -21.83 -29.98
C ALA A 128 16.75 -21.54 -30.77
N TYR A 129 16.61 -20.37 -31.41
CA TYR A 129 15.32 -19.97 -32.00
C TYR A 129 15.21 -20.15 -33.53
N ALA A 130 16.26 -20.65 -34.20
CA ALA A 130 16.32 -20.72 -35.67
C ALA A 130 15.75 -22.02 -36.28
N SER A 131 14.94 -22.81 -35.56
CA SER A 131 14.28 -23.97 -36.16
C SER A 131 12.98 -24.34 -35.47
N ARG A 132 11.90 -23.61 -35.80
CA ARG A 132 10.56 -24.18 -35.76
C ARG A 132 10.00 -24.13 -37.17
N GLY A 133 10.02 -25.29 -37.83
CA GLY A 133 9.50 -25.50 -39.17
C GLY A 133 8.02 -25.13 -39.31
N PRO A 134 7.46 -25.25 -40.53
CA PRO A 134 6.11 -24.79 -40.84
C PRO A 134 5.09 -25.45 -39.90
N ARG A 135 4.35 -24.63 -39.18
CA ARG A 135 3.23 -25.08 -38.33
C ARG A 135 2.17 -25.71 -39.22
N GLN A 136 1.87 -26.99 -38.99
CA GLN A 136 0.70 -27.64 -39.61
C GLN A 136 -0.57 -27.09 -38.94
N SER A 137 -1.38 -26.40 -39.73
CA SER A 137 -2.74 -26.00 -39.36
C SER A 137 -3.63 -27.24 -39.36
N VAL A 138 -4.47 -27.41 -38.33
CA VAL A 138 -5.52 -28.43 -38.30
C VAL A 138 -6.86 -27.71 -38.37
N SER A 139 -7.61 -27.91 -39.46
CA SER A 139 -9.01 -27.52 -39.56
C SER A 139 -9.85 -28.56 -38.83
N ALA A 140 -10.73 -28.14 -37.92
CA ALA A 140 -11.80 -28.97 -37.40
C ALA A 140 -13.08 -28.66 -38.18
N GLU A 141 -13.71 -29.72 -38.70
CA GLU A 141 -15.03 -29.75 -39.33
C GLU A 141 -16.13 -29.92 -38.26
#